data_AF-A0A1U7F3L4-F1
#
_entry.id   AF-A0A1U7F3L4-F1
#
_cell.length_a   1.000
_cell.length_b   1.000
_cell.length_c   1.000
_cell.angle_alpha   90.00
_cell.angle_beta   90.00
_cell.angle_gamma   90.00
#
_symmetry.space_group_name_H-M   'P 1'
#
loop_
_entity.id
_entity.type
_entity.pdbx_description
1 polymer ?
#
loop_
_entity_poly.entity_id
_entity_poly.type
_entity_poly.pdbx_seq_one_letter_code
_entity_poly.pdbx_strand_id
1 'polypeptide(L)' 'MNENEIDPETYVEKNSDQLVYIIKHSNDRFIRGLCLAALVKYGGEKVGKDQIEKELAQLRDVEGI' A
#
# COMPACT_ATOMS: atom_id res chain seq x y z
N MET A 1 10.54 -4.77 25.54
CA MET A 1 10.14 -4.30 24.20
C MET A 1 11.36 -3.66 23.58
N ASN A 2 11.78 -4.09 22.39
CA ASN A 2 12.93 -3.51 21.72
C ASN A 2 12.59 -2.07 21.30
N GLU A 3 13.39 -1.12 21.75
CA GLU A 3 13.29 0.32 21.49
C GLU A 3 13.46 0.74 20.01
N ASN A 4 13.54 -0.22 19.08
CA ASN A 4 13.73 0.00 17.64
C ASN A 4 12.68 -0.70 16.74
N GLU A 5 11.67 -1.39 17.31
CA GLU A 5 10.57 -1.91 16.50
C GLU A 5 9.52 -0.82 16.31
N ILE A 6 9.59 -0.13 15.17
CA ILE A 6 8.50 0.74 14.75
C ILE A 6 7.29 -0.15 14.49
N ASP A 7 6.23 0.10 15.26
CA ASP A 7 4.95 -0.56 15.06
C ASP A 7 4.45 -0.36 13.61
N PRO A 8 4.08 -1.43 12.88
CA PRO A 8 3.67 -1.34 11.48
C PRO A 8 2.50 -0.40 11.22
N GLU A 9 1.54 -0.30 12.15
CA GLU A 9 0.40 0.62 12.03
C GLU A 9 0.88 2.07 12.09
N THR A 10 1.73 2.38 13.08
CA THR A 10 2.37 3.69 13.21
C THR A 10 3.21 4.05 11.98
N TYR A 11 3.93 3.08 11.40
CA TYR A 11 4.70 3.31 10.17
C TYR A 11 3.79 3.64 8.99
N VAL A 12 2.73 2.86 8.78
CA VAL A 12 1.83 3.03 7.64
C VAL A 12 1.04 4.34 7.77
N GLU A 13 0.59 4.71 8.96
CA GLU A 13 -0.10 5.98 9.19
C GLU A 13 0.80 7.17 8.82
N LYS A 14 2.04 7.18 9.32
CA LYS A 14 3.02 8.26 9.07
C LYS A 14 3.50 8.35 7.63
N ASN A 15 3.49 7.25 6.89
CA ASN A 15 4.05 7.17 5.54
C ASN A 15 2.98 6.93 4.46
N SER A 16 1.71 7.07 4.79
CA SER A 16 0.57 6.76 3.90
C SER A 16 0.67 7.44 2.52
N ASP A 17 0.98 8.74 2.49
CA ASP A 17 1.16 9.50 1.23
C ASP A 17 2.31 8.95 0.37
N GLN A 18 3.42 8.59 1.00
CA GLN A 18 4.58 8.02 0.31
C GLN A 18 4.28 6.61 -0.22
N LEU A 19 3.57 5.80 0.55
CA LEU A 19 3.13 4.47 0.10
C LEU A 19 2.20 4.60 -1.10
N VAL A 20 1.23 5.52 -1.08
CA VAL A 20 0.36 5.82 -2.23
C VAL A 20 1.16 6.33 -3.42
N TYR A 21 2.16 7.18 -3.20
CA TYR A 21 3.03 7.67 -4.27
C TYR A 21 3.79 6.51 -4.95
N ILE A 22 4.33 5.58 -4.17
CA ILE A 22 5.03 4.39 -4.68
C ILE A 22 4.07 3.55 -5.52
N ILE A 23 2.82 3.34 -5.09
CA ILE A 23 1.90 2.51 -5.86
C ILE A 23 1.55 3.16 -7.21
N LYS A 24 1.48 4.49 -7.27
CA LYS A 24 1.21 5.26 -8.49
C LYS A 24 2.38 5.33 -9.47
N HIS A 25 3.62 5.40 -8.98
CA HIS A 25 4.78 5.79 -9.80
C HIS A 25 5.88 4.73 -9.87
N SER A 26 5.86 3.71 -9.01
CA SER A 26 6.84 2.61 -9.10
C SER A 26 6.58 1.77 -10.34
N ASN A 27 7.64 1.33 -11.00
CA ASN A 27 7.58 0.36 -12.09
C ASN A 27 7.70 -1.09 -11.59
N ASP A 28 7.98 -1.29 -10.30
CA ASP A 28 8.13 -2.61 -9.70
C ASP A 28 6.78 -3.10 -9.11
N ARG A 29 6.23 -4.16 -9.69
CA ARG A 29 4.96 -4.76 -9.27
C ARG A 29 5.01 -5.30 -7.84
N PHE A 30 6.11 -5.92 -7.43
CA PHE A 30 6.24 -6.49 -6.09
C PHE A 30 6.17 -5.36 -5.05
N ILE A 31 6.91 -4.28 -5.28
CA ILE A 31 6.91 -3.12 -4.38
C ILE A 31 5.53 -2.45 -4.32
N ARG A 32 4.86 -2.28 -5.48
CA ARG A 32 3.49 -1.76 -5.54
C ARG A 32 2.52 -2.64 -4.74
N GLY A 33 2.56 -3.96 -4.94
CA GLY A 33 1.72 -4.91 -4.22
C GLY A 33 2.00 -4.93 -2.72
N LEU A 34 3.26 -4.81 -2.31
CA LEU A 34 3.66 -4.74 -0.91
C LEU A 34 3.12 -3.48 -0.22
N CYS A 35 3.28 -2.31 -0.85
CA CYS A 35 2.75 -1.05 -0.33
C CYS A 35 1.22 -1.09 -0.23
N LEU A 36 0.55 -1.67 -1.24
CA LEU A 36 -0.90 -1.86 -1.24
C LEU A 36 -1.35 -2.76 -0.09
N ALA A 37 -0.70 -3.91 0.11
CA ALA A 37 -1.01 -4.82 1.20
C ALA A 37 -0.78 -4.18 2.58
N ALA A 38 0.27 -3.38 2.73
CA ALA A 38 0.53 -2.62 3.95
C ALA A 38 -0.58 -1.61 4.25
N LEU A 39 -1.02 -0.86 3.24
CA LEU A 39 -2.13 0.09 3.36
C LEU A 39 -3.48 -0.59 3.63
N VAL A 40 -3.76 -1.75 3.03
CA VAL A 40 -4.99 -2.51 3.30
C VAL A 40 -5.01 -3.06 4.72
N LYS A 41 -3.87 -3.57 5.19
CA LYS A 41 -3.77 -4.27 6.48
C LYS A 41 -3.66 -3.31 7.67
N TYR A 42 -2.98 -2.18 7.47
CA TYR A 42 -2.61 -1.25 8.55
C TYR A 42 -3.04 0.20 8.27
N GLY A 43 -3.46 0.52 7.06
CA GLY A 43 -4.06 1.82 6.75
C GLY A 43 -5.51 1.83 7.20
N GLY A 44 -5.83 2.67 8.17
CA GLY A 44 -7.22 2.86 8.62
C GLY A 44 -8.11 3.49 7.54
N GLU A 45 -9.30 3.97 7.94
CA GLU A 45 -10.32 4.52 7.02
C GLU A 45 -9.85 5.68 6.13
N LYS A 46 -8.71 6.31 6.45
CA LYS A 46 -8.12 7.41 5.67
C LYS A 46 -7.51 6.95 4.35
N VAL A 47 -7.14 5.68 4.21
CA VAL A 47 -6.66 5.17 2.92
C VAL A 47 -7.89 4.90 2.06
N GLY A 48 -8.21 5.86 1.18
CA GLY A 48 -9.40 5.80 0.34
C GLY A 48 -9.51 4.47 -0.40
N LYS A 49 -10.53 3.67 -0.04
CA LYS A 49 -10.84 2.37 -0.67
C LYS A 49 -10.84 2.45 -2.20
N ASP A 50 -11.34 3.55 -2.75
CA ASP A 50 -11.39 3.80 -4.19
C ASP A 50 -9.99 3.76 -4.85
N GLN A 51 -8.95 4.22 -4.14
CA GLN A 51 -7.57 4.20 -4.61
C GLN A 51 -7.04 2.76 -4.66
N ILE A 52 -7.36 1.97 -3.63
CA ILE A 52 -6.98 0.55 -3.49
C ILE A 52 -7.69 -0.30 -4.54
N GLU A 53 -8.99 -0.07 -4.78
CA GLU A 53 -9.78 -0.80 -5.77
C GLU A 53 -9.28 -0.56 -7.20
N LYS A 54 -8.92 0.68 -7.53
CA LYS A 54 -8.35 1.02 -8.83
C LYS A 54 -7.01 0.33 -9.08
N GLU A 55 -6.17 0.23 -8.06
CA GLU A 55 -4.87 -0.44 -8.16
C GLU A 55 -5.00 -1.96 -8.21
N LEU A 56 -5.95 -2.54 -7.47
CA LEU A 56 -6.33 -3.95 -7.59
C LEU A 56 -6.81 -4.30 -9.00
N ALA A 57 -7.65 -3.44 -9.61
CA ALA A 57 -8.10 -3.63 -10.98
C ALA A 57 -6.93 -3.64 -11.98
N GLN A 58 -5.98 -2.71 -11.84
CA GLN A 58 -4.78 -2.67 -12.68
C GLN A 58 -3.87 -3.90 -12.52
N LEU A 59 -3.82 -4.49 -11.33
CA LEU A 59 -3.07 -5.74 -11.12
C LEU A 59 -3.75 -6.93 -11.80
N ARG A 60 -5.09 -6.99 -11.77
CA ARG A 60 -5.89 -8.05 -12.40
C ARG A 60 -5.88 -8.01 -13.93
N ASP A 61 -5.98 -6.83 -14.53
CA ASP A 61 -6.04 -6.68 -16.00
C ASP A 61 -4.77 -7.14 -16.74
N VAL A 62 -3.65 -7.25 -16.03
CA VAL A 62 -2.37 -7.65 -16.64
C VAL A 62 -2.12 -9.16 -16.51
N GLU A 63 -2.95 -9.90 -15.76
CA GLU A 63 -2.85 -11.37 -15.69
C GLU A 63 -3.54 -12.09 -16.87
N GLY A 64 -4.33 -11.40 -17.71
CA GLY A 64 -4.85 -12.01 -18.94
C GLY A 64 -5.58 -13.34 -18.73
N ILE A 65 -6.38 -13.44 -17.66
CA ILE A 65 -7.36 -14.51 -17.42
C ILE A 65 -8.75 -13.90 -17.37
#